data_AF-A0A1G3GZN7-F1
#
_entry.id   AF-A0A1G3GZN7-F1
#
_cell.length_a   1.000
_cell.length_b   1.000
_cell.length_c   1.000
_cell.angle_alpha   90.00
_cell.angle_beta   90.00
_cell.angle_gamma   90.00
#
_symmetry.space_group_name_H-M   'P 1'
#
loop_
_entity.id
_entity.type
_entity.pdbx_description
1 polymer ?
#
loop_
_entity_poly.entity_id
_entity_poly.type
_entity_poly.pdbx_seq_one_letter_code
_entity_poly.pdbx_strand_id
1 'polypeptide(L)'
;MADLAFDLDTFAVQGEVPDYLAGLPVGRHDIRLGTIGYRVVSVERGGARYCLLHDIALQARREQRLAWMLGLMVMTITMLSALGGIWLSRTVVAPVTELAAKVRHRSPNDWEHPLAGLVKILVRNLVRNAFAYTAAGSVVLRQDAASLTVSDTGRGIPGHAIEQVFVRHYRDLSSEGAGIGLSLVKRICDRYGWRLRLESKEDQGTVVTVGFS
;
A
#
# COMPACT_ATOMS: atom_id res chain seq x y z
N MET A 1 47.30 -15.98 -29.28
CA MET A 1 47.25 -14.88 -30.27
C MET A 1 46.05 -14.01 -29.96
N ALA A 2 46.31 -12.87 -29.32
CA ALA A 2 45.50 -11.65 -29.34
C ALA A 2 46.41 -10.57 -28.74
N ASP A 3 47.04 -9.84 -29.65
CA ASP A 3 48.04 -8.81 -29.40
C ASP A 3 47.32 -7.56 -28.86
N LEU A 4 47.19 -7.48 -27.54
CA LEU A 4 46.89 -6.21 -26.87
C LEU A 4 48.24 -5.53 -26.62
N ALA A 5 48.82 -4.99 -27.70
CA ALA A 5 49.85 -3.98 -27.64
C ALA A 5 49.26 -2.79 -26.89
N PHE A 6 49.40 -2.82 -25.57
CA PHE A 6 49.15 -1.66 -24.72
C PHE A 6 50.17 -0.62 -25.16
N ASP A 7 49.70 0.43 -25.83
CA ASP A 7 50.54 1.50 -26.36
C ASP A 7 51.15 2.28 -25.18
N LEU A 8 52.31 1.80 -24.72
CA LEU A 8 53.03 2.31 -23.57
C LEU A 8 53.59 3.72 -23.82
N ASP A 9 53.73 4.14 -25.09
CA ASP A 9 54.25 5.46 -25.44
C ASP A 9 53.24 6.59 -25.13
N THR A 10 51.94 6.30 -25.12
CA THR A 10 50.90 7.30 -24.83
C THR A 10 50.83 7.66 -23.32
N PHE A 11 51.37 6.82 -22.43
CA PHE A 11 51.33 7.02 -20.96
C PHE A 11 52.70 6.98 -20.28
N ALA A 12 53.79 6.75 -21.04
CA ALA A 12 55.15 6.79 -20.52
C ALA A 12 55.60 8.24 -20.35
N VAL A 13 55.78 8.65 -19.09
CA VAL A 13 56.60 9.83 -18.81
C VAL A 13 58.06 9.43 -19.05
N GLN A 14 58.64 9.85 -20.18
CA GLN A 14 60.08 9.73 -20.41
C GLN A 14 60.81 10.64 -19.42
N GLY A 15 61.41 10.05 -18.40
CA GLY A 15 62.21 10.74 -17.39
C GLY A 15 63.12 9.75 -16.67
N GLU A 16 64.12 10.26 -15.96
CA GLU A 16 64.98 9.42 -15.12
C GLU A 16 64.12 8.71 -14.06
N VAL A 17 64.25 7.39 -13.99
CA VAL A 17 63.60 6.59 -12.96
C VAL A 17 64.15 7.05 -11.61
N PRO A 18 63.32 7.59 -10.69
CA PRO A 18 63.79 8.06 -9.41
C PRO A 18 64.58 6.97 -8.65
N ASP A 19 65.65 7.34 -7.94
CA ASP A 19 66.60 6.41 -7.33
C ASP A 19 65.94 5.31 -6.46
N TYR A 20 64.80 5.62 -5.83
CA TYR A 20 64.04 4.69 -5.00
C TYR A 20 63.32 3.58 -5.80
N LEU A 21 63.18 3.72 -7.13
CA LEU A 21 62.65 2.71 -8.05
C LEU A 21 63.76 1.97 -8.80
N ALA A 22 64.93 2.59 -8.97
CA ALA A 22 66.06 2.01 -9.70
C ALA A 22 66.66 0.77 -8.99
N GLY A 23 66.65 0.75 -7.65
CA GLY A 23 67.22 -0.32 -6.83
C GLY A 23 66.33 -1.55 -6.60
N LEU A 24 65.09 -1.56 -7.08
CA LEU A 24 64.18 -2.70 -6.85
C LEU A 24 64.53 -3.86 -7.80
N PRO A 25 64.40 -5.13 -7.39
CA PRO A 25 64.57 -6.27 -8.30
C PRO A 25 63.37 -6.42 -9.24
N VAL A 26 63.53 -7.12 -10.37
CA VAL A 26 62.44 -7.37 -11.33
C VAL A 26 61.33 -8.18 -10.64
N GLY A 27 60.09 -7.70 -10.71
CA GLY A 27 58.98 -8.28 -9.94
C GLY A 27 57.96 -7.27 -9.44
N ARG A 28 57.02 -7.74 -8.62
CA ARG A 28 56.01 -6.90 -7.96
C ARG A 28 56.51 -6.46 -6.59
N HIS A 29 56.48 -5.16 -6.34
CA HIS A 29 56.89 -4.54 -5.09
C HIS A 29 55.82 -3.59 -4.60
N ASP A 30 55.46 -3.68 -3.32
CA ASP A 30 54.54 -2.72 -2.69
C ASP A 30 55.39 -1.68 -1.96
N ILE A 31 55.30 -0.42 -2.38
CA ILE A 31 56.05 0.71 -1.82
C ILE A 31 55.07 1.68 -1.16
N ARG A 32 55.42 2.19 0.01
CA ARG A 32 54.66 3.26 0.68
C ARG A 32 55.40 4.58 0.51
N LEU A 33 54.75 5.54 -0.12
CA LEU A 33 55.25 6.91 -0.27
C LEU A 33 54.33 7.84 0.51
N GLY A 34 54.80 8.31 1.67
CA GLY A 34 53.98 9.09 2.61
C GLY A 34 52.80 8.28 3.16
N THR A 35 51.57 8.77 2.94
CA THR A 35 50.32 8.13 3.37
C THR A 35 49.66 7.25 2.30
N ILE A 36 50.27 7.14 1.12
CA ILE A 36 49.68 6.43 -0.04
C ILE A 36 50.52 5.19 -0.35
N GLY A 37 49.84 4.04 -0.49
CA GLY A 37 50.45 2.77 -0.89
C GLY A 37 50.40 2.62 -2.41
N TYR A 38 51.57 2.44 -3.03
CA TYR A 38 51.71 2.21 -4.46
C TYR A 38 52.18 0.77 -4.69
N ARG A 39 51.54 0.08 -5.64
CA ARG A 39 52.05 -1.18 -6.18
C ARG A 39 52.90 -0.87 -7.39
N VAL A 40 54.16 -1.24 -7.36
CA VAL A 40 55.10 -1.09 -8.46
C VAL A 40 55.33 -2.45 -9.10
N VAL A 41 55.12 -2.53 -10.41
CA VAL A 41 55.50 -3.70 -11.20
C VAL A 41 56.65 -3.27 -12.10
N SER A 42 57.82 -3.89 -11.92
CA SER A 42 58.97 -3.67 -12.81
C SER A 42 59.17 -4.88 -13.72
N VAL A 43 59.23 -4.63 -15.04
CA VAL A 43 59.47 -5.64 -16.08
C VAL A 43 60.59 -5.14 -16.98
N GLU A 44 61.48 -6.05 -17.37
CA GLU A 44 62.57 -5.75 -18.29
C GLU A 44 62.27 -6.39 -19.66
N ARG A 45 62.27 -5.59 -20.72
CA ARG A 45 62.07 -6.05 -22.11
C ARG A 45 62.96 -5.25 -23.05
N GLY A 46 63.75 -5.96 -23.86
CA GLY A 46 64.60 -5.35 -24.90
C GLY A 46 65.67 -4.40 -24.38
N GLY A 47 66.19 -4.62 -23.17
CA GLY A 47 67.21 -3.74 -22.53
C GLY A 47 66.64 -2.46 -21.91
N ALA A 48 65.33 -2.24 -21.97
CA ALA A 48 64.65 -1.14 -21.30
C ALA A 48 63.81 -1.66 -20.12
N ARG A 49 63.81 -0.89 -19.03
CA ARG A 49 63.10 -1.21 -17.80
C ARG A 49 61.81 -0.41 -17.72
N TYR A 50 60.68 -1.10 -17.67
CA TYR A 50 59.35 -0.50 -17.55
C TYR A 50 58.86 -0.65 -16.11
N CYS A 51 58.56 0.47 -15.46
CA CYS A 51 58.02 0.51 -14.10
C CYS A 51 56.60 1.09 -14.15
N LEU A 52 55.60 0.29 -13.77
CA LEU A 52 54.23 0.75 -13.65
C LEU A 52 53.89 0.96 -12.18
N LEU A 53 53.55 2.21 -11.82
CA LEU A 53 53.05 2.55 -10.50
C LEU A 53 51.51 2.56 -10.52
N HIS A 54 50.90 1.77 -9.64
CA HIS A 54 49.46 1.76 -9.46
C HIS A 54 49.11 2.24 -8.04
N ASP A 55 48.31 3.31 -7.94
CA ASP A 55 47.84 3.85 -6.67
C ASP A 55 46.73 2.95 -6.09
N ILE A 56 47.04 2.28 -4.96
CA ILE A 56 46.12 1.34 -4.30
C ILE A 56 45.12 2.11 -3.40
N ALA A 57 45.42 3.34 -3.00
CA ALA A 57 44.61 4.10 -2.04
C ALA A 57 43.27 4.57 -2.64
N LEU A 58 43.21 4.76 -3.95
CA LEU A 58 41.97 5.12 -4.64
C LEU A 58 40.95 3.97 -4.66
N GLN A 59 41.43 2.72 -4.67
CA GLN A 59 40.59 1.53 -4.77
C GLN A 59 39.89 1.21 -3.44
N ALA A 60 40.60 1.35 -2.32
CA ALA A 60 40.02 1.17 -0.98
C ALA A 60 38.89 2.18 -0.67
N ARG A 61 39.00 3.43 -1.15
CA ARG A 61 37.94 4.44 -1.00
C ARG A 61 36.68 4.15 -1.82
N ARG A 62 36.77 3.34 -2.88
CA ARG A 62 35.60 2.90 -3.67
C ARG A 62 34.88 1.75 -2.98
N GLU A 63 35.64 0.81 -2.42
CA GLU A 63 35.08 -0.31 -1.64
C GLU A 63 34.28 0.19 -0.43
N GLN A 64 34.81 1.18 0.30
CA GLN A 64 34.12 1.70 1.48
C GLN A 64 32.85 2.49 1.12
N ARG A 65 32.82 3.19 -0.03
CA ARG A 65 31.60 3.86 -0.51
C ARG A 65 30.49 2.86 -0.82
N LEU A 66 30.81 1.77 -1.51
CA LEU A 66 29.84 0.70 -1.81
C LEU A 66 29.31 0.05 -0.52
N ALA A 67 30.19 -0.24 0.44
CA ALA A 67 29.78 -0.80 1.74
C ALA A 67 28.83 0.12 2.50
N TRP A 68 29.13 1.43 2.56
CA TRP A 68 28.23 2.41 3.20
C TRP A 68 26.88 2.55 2.47
N MET A 69 26.88 2.51 1.13
CA MET A 69 25.63 2.55 0.35
C MET A 69 24.76 1.31 0.57
N LEU A 70 25.37 0.11 0.64
CA LEU A 70 24.65 -1.13 0.97
C LEU A 70 24.07 -1.09 2.39
N GLY A 71 24.85 -0.63 3.36
CA GLY A 71 24.38 -0.46 4.74
C GLY A 71 23.19 0.51 4.84
N LEU A 72 23.27 1.65 4.12
CA LEU A 72 22.17 2.60 4.04
C LEU A 72 20.93 1.98 3.39
N MET A 73 21.10 1.23 2.30
CA MET A 73 19.98 0.56 1.62
C MET A 73 19.29 -0.46 2.54
N VAL A 74 20.05 -1.31 3.24
CA VAL A 74 19.49 -2.27 4.20
C VAL A 74 18.73 -1.55 5.31
N MET A 75 19.32 -0.51 5.91
CA MET A 75 18.67 0.31 6.93
C MET A 75 17.35 0.91 6.42
N THR A 76 17.33 1.46 5.21
CA THR A 76 16.11 2.04 4.63
C THR A 76 15.02 0.99 4.38
N ILE A 77 15.37 -0.19 3.85
CA ILE A 77 14.41 -1.27 3.59
C ILE A 77 13.83 -1.81 4.91
N THR A 78 14.68 -2.01 5.93
CA THR A 78 14.24 -2.44 7.25
C THR A 78 13.31 -1.40 7.90
N MET A 79 13.66 -0.11 7.82
CA MET A 79 12.83 0.98 8.34
C MET A 79 11.48 1.06 7.62
N LEU A 80 11.46 0.99 6.28
CA LEU A 80 10.22 1.00 5.49
C LEU A 80 9.35 -0.22 5.80
N SER A 81 9.94 -1.40 5.96
CA SER A 81 9.21 -2.62 6.30
C SER A 81 8.60 -2.55 7.71
N ALA A 82 9.36 -2.04 8.69
CA ALA A 82 8.85 -1.85 10.04
C ALA A 82 7.74 -0.80 10.10
N LEU A 83 7.92 0.34 9.44
CA LEU A 83 6.91 1.41 9.35
C LEU A 83 5.66 0.92 8.62
N GLY A 84 5.82 0.22 7.49
CA GLY A 84 4.72 -0.37 6.73
C GLY A 84 3.96 -1.42 7.54
N GLY A 85 4.67 -2.26 8.31
CA GLY A 85 4.06 -3.23 9.22
C GLY A 85 3.24 -2.57 10.32
N ILE A 86 3.78 -1.53 10.97
CA ILE A 86 3.06 -0.75 12.01
C ILE A 86 1.85 -0.04 11.40
N TRP A 87 2.01 0.56 10.22
CA TRP A 87 0.95 1.26 9.52
C TRP A 87 -0.18 0.32 9.09
N LEU A 88 0.16 -0.84 8.52
CA LEU A 88 -0.81 -1.85 8.09
C LEU A 88 -1.51 -2.49 9.29
N SER A 89 -0.77 -2.79 10.36
CA SER A 89 -1.34 -3.28 11.62
C SER A 89 -2.38 -2.29 12.17
N ARG A 90 -2.05 -0.99 12.23
CA ARG A 90 -3.00 0.04 12.68
C ARG A 90 -4.19 0.19 11.74
N THR A 91 -3.98 0.12 10.43
CA THR A 91 -5.05 0.34 9.44
C THR A 91 -6.01 -0.84 9.35
N VAL A 92 -5.50 -2.07 9.45
CA VAL A 92 -6.30 -3.30 9.22
C VAL A 92 -6.82 -3.88 10.53
N VAL A 93 -6.04 -3.86 11.61
CA VAL A 93 -6.46 -4.46 12.89
C VAL A 93 -7.44 -3.55 13.62
N ALA A 94 -7.21 -2.23 13.64
CA ALA A 94 -8.08 -1.29 14.36
C ALA A 94 -9.57 -1.40 13.97
N PRO A 95 -9.97 -1.40 12.68
CA PRO A 95 -11.39 -1.51 12.34
C PRO A 95 -11.97 -2.88 12.70
N VAL A 96 -11.19 -3.97 12.61
CA VAL A 96 -11.69 -5.33 12.91
C VAL A 96 -11.82 -5.54 14.42
N THR A 97 -10.90 -5.00 15.23
CA THR A 97 -11.03 -5.02 16.70
C THR A 97 -12.13 -4.09 17.18
N GLU A 98 -12.35 -2.95 16.52
CA GLU A 98 -13.46 -2.07 16.86
C GLU A 98 -14.81 -2.71 16.52
N LEU A 99 -14.93 -3.36 15.35
CA LEU A 99 -16.10 -4.16 14.98
C LEU A 99 -16.31 -5.34 15.94
N ALA A 100 -15.25 -6.04 16.35
CA ALA A 100 -15.32 -7.14 17.31
C ALA A 100 -15.71 -6.66 18.73
N ALA A 101 -15.19 -5.52 19.18
CA ALA A 101 -15.57 -4.90 20.46
C ALA A 101 -17.01 -4.38 20.44
N LYS A 102 -17.47 -3.86 19.30
CA LYS A 102 -18.86 -3.41 19.09
C LYS A 102 -19.87 -4.55 19.05
N VAL A 103 -19.42 -5.77 18.72
CA VAL A 103 -20.21 -7.00 18.87
C VAL A 103 -20.15 -7.53 20.32
N ARG A 104 -19.04 -7.31 21.04
CA ARG A 104 -18.82 -7.80 22.41
C ARG A 104 -19.51 -6.95 23.50
N HIS A 105 -19.92 -5.72 23.19
CA HIS A 105 -20.75 -4.87 24.06
C HIS A 105 -22.26 -4.94 23.78
N ARG A 106 -22.74 -5.88 22.95
CA ARG A 106 -24.15 -6.28 23.07
C ARG A 106 -24.31 -6.98 24.41
N SER A 107 -24.96 -6.29 25.35
CA SER A 107 -25.28 -6.81 26.67
C SER A 107 -25.86 -8.22 26.56
N PRO A 108 -25.53 -9.15 27.47
CA PRO A 108 -26.25 -10.39 27.66
C PRO A 108 -27.71 -10.20 28.13
N ASN A 109 -28.41 -9.16 27.71
CA ASN A 109 -29.87 -9.00 27.81
C ASN A 109 -30.51 -8.73 26.44
N ASP A 110 -29.72 -8.39 25.40
CA ASP A 110 -30.21 -8.26 24.02
C ASP A 110 -30.60 -9.63 23.39
N TRP A 111 -30.23 -10.76 24.02
CA TRP A 111 -30.64 -12.09 23.56
C TRP A 111 -32.05 -12.48 23.98
N GLU A 112 -32.71 -11.69 24.83
CA GLU A 112 -34.13 -11.89 25.16
C GLU A 112 -35.05 -11.37 24.04
N HIS A 113 -34.59 -10.41 23.21
CA HIS A 113 -35.35 -9.83 22.10
C HIS A 113 -34.53 -9.68 20.81
N PRO A 114 -34.14 -10.80 20.15
CA PRO A 114 -33.36 -10.78 18.92
C PRO A 114 -34.00 -9.96 17.79
N LEU A 115 -35.33 -9.78 17.83
CA LEU A 115 -36.08 -8.96 16.88
C LEU A 115 -35.78 -7.46 17.02
N ALA A 116 -35.73 -6.91 18.23
CA ALA A 116 -35.55 -5.48 18.45
C ALA A 116 -34.20 -4.98 17.92
N GLY A 117 -33.14 -5.76 18.16
CA GLY A 117 -31.79 -5.47 17.65
C GLY A 117 -31.70 -5.51 16.12
N LEU A 118 -32.48 -6.38 15.47
CA LEU A 118 -32.51 -6.50 14.01
C LEU A 118 -33.37 -5.43 13.35
N VAL A 119 -34.52 -5.09 13.95
CA VAL A 119 -35.35 -3.96 13.52
C VAL A 119 -34.54 -2.66 13.61
N LYS A 120 -33.79 -2.44 14.70
CA LYS A 120 -32.88 -1.29 14.82
C LYS A 120 -31.86 -1.22 13.68
N ILE A 121 -31.28 -2.35 13.29
CA ILE A 121 -30.35 -2.43 12.17
C ILE A 121 -31.06 -2.12 10.86
N LEU A 122 -32.26 -2.67 10.65
CA LEU A 122 -33.08 -2.46 9.45
C LEU A 122 -33.42 -0.97 9.29
N VAL A 123 -34.04 -0.36 10.30
CA VAL A 123 -34.44 1.06 10.29
C VAL A 123 -33.23 1.96 10.05
N ARG A 124 -32.12 1.72 10.76
CA ARG A 124 -30.89 2.50 10.56
C ARG A 124 -30.38 2.44 9.13
N ASN A 125 -30.44 1.27 8.48
CA ASN A 125 -29.98 1.16 7.10
C ASN A 125 -30.90 1.89 6.11
N LEU A 126 -32.21 1.81 6.29
CA LEU A 126 -33.18 2.51 5.44
C LEU A 126 -33.05 4.03 5.59
N VAL A 127 -33.04 4.53 6.83
CA VAL A 127 -32.94 5.97 7.12
C VAL A 127 -31.61 6.53 6.63
N ARG A 128 -30.49 5.83 6.88
CA ARG A 128 -29.17 6.27 6.36
C ARG A 128 -29.17 6.35 4.84
N ASN A 129 -29.75 5.37 4.15
CA ASN A 129 -29.83 5.40 2.70
C ASN A 129 -30.69 6.60 2.21
N ALA A 130 -31.86 6.82 2.81
CA ALA A 130 -32.73 7.95 2.47
C ALA A 130 -32.00 9.30 2.58
N PHE A 131 -31.28 9.54 3.68
CA PHE A 131 -30.48 10.77 3.85
C PHE A 131 -29.28 10.84 2.89
N ALA A 132 -28.58 9.73 2.65
CA ALA A 132 -27.43 9.72 1.75
C ALA A 132 -27.81 10.05 0.29
N TYR A 133 -29.03 9.73 -0.13
CA TYR A 133 -29.51 9.96 -1.49
C TYR A 133 -30.42 11.19 -1.64
N THR A 134 -30.65 11.96 -0.57
CA THR A 134 -31.45 13.19 -0.57
C THR A 134 -30.57 14.39 -0.24
N ALA A 135 -30.05 15.05 -1.27
CA ALA A 135 -29.23 16.26 -1.10
C ALA A 135 -30.06 17.45 -0.61
N ALA A 136 -31.29 17.59 -1.11
CA ALA A 136 -32.27 18.57 -0.68
C ALA A 136 -33.68 17.95 -0.81
N GLY A 137 -34.55 18.16 0.17
CA GLY A 137 -35.89 17.59 0.18
C GLY A 137 -36.30 17.07 1.56
N SER A 138 -37.10 16.01 1.58
CA SER A 138 -37.64 15.43 2.82
C SER A 138 -37.44 13.92 2.89
N VAL A 139 -37.28 13.42 4.12
CA VAL A 139 -37.32 12.00 4.45
C VAL A 139 -38.45 11.78 5.45
N VAL A 140 -39.39 10.91 5.12
CA VAL A 140 -40.58 10.61 5.92
C VAL A 140 -40.51 9.16 6.38
N LEU A 141 -40.61 8.97 7.70
CA LEU A 141 -40.74 7.65 8.33
C LEU A 141 -42.19 7.48 8.79
N ARG A 142 -42.87 6.45 8.30
CA ARG A 142 -44.21 6.06 8.73
C ARG A 142 -44.18 4.65 9.30
N GLN A 143 -44.81 4.47 10.45
CA GLN A 143 -45.02 3.17 11.07
C GLN A 143 -46.52 2.95 11.22
N ASP A 144 -47.00 1.83 10.67
CA ASP A 144 -48.35 1.31 10.88
C ASP A 144 -48.29 0.04 11.72
N ALA A 145 -49.44 -0.54 12.07
CA ALA A 145 -49.52 -1.74 12.92
C ALA A 145 -48.74 -2.95 12.37
N ALA A 146 -48.62 -3.07 11.05
CA ALA A 146 -47.96 -4.20 10.38
C ALA A 146 -46.93 -3.76 9.33
N SER A 147 -46.54 -2.48 9.28
CA SER A 147 -45.57 -2.01 8.30
C SER A 147 -44.72 -0.83 8.76
N LEU A 148 -43.51 -0.77 8.22
CA LEU A 148 -42.61 0.38 8.31
C LEU A 148 -42.30 0.87 6.89
N THR A 149 -42.57 2.14 6.63
CA THR A 149 -42.30 2.79 5.35
C THR A 149 -41.31 3.94 5.54
N VAL A 150 -40.26 3.95 4.73
CA VAL A 150 -39.29 5.05 4.62
C VAL A 150 -39.42 5.62 3.22
N SER A 151 -39.79 6.89 3.11
CA SER A 151 -39.90 7.63 1.85
C SER A 151 -38.91 8.77 1.84
N ASP A 152 -38.22 8.96 0.73
CA ASP A 152 -37.38 10.11 0.47
C ASP A 152 -37.75 10.78 -0.85
N THR A 153 -37.38 12.05 -0.99
CA THR A 153 -37.52 12.84 -2.23
C THR A 153 -36.16 13.04 -2.90
N GLY A 154 -35.26 12.07 -2.76
CA GLY A 154 -33.92 12.13 -3.31
C GLY A 154 -33.87 11.88 -4.81
N ARG A 155 -32.67 11.58 -5.34
CA ARG A 155 -32.46 11.33 -6.78
C ARG A 155 -33.16 10.08 -7.33
N GLY A 156 -33.70 9.22 -6.45
CA GLY A 156 -34.32 7.96 -6.86
C GLY A 156 -33.34 6.92 -7.42
N ILE A 157 -33.90 5.82 -7.92
CA ILE A 157 -33.21 4.67 -8.52
C ILE A 157 -33.88 4.40 -9.86
N PRO A 158 -33.12 4.34 -10.97
CA PRO A 158 -33.70 4.04 -12.28
C PRO A 158 -34.22 2.60 -12.33
N GLY A 159 -35.29 2.36 -13.09
CA GLY A 159 -36.03 1.08 -13.08
C GLY A 159 -35.15 -0.16 -13.33
N HIS A 160 -34.15 -0.05 -14.20
CA HIS A 160 -33.22 -1.14 -14.52
C HIS A 160 -32.28 -1.50 -13.36
N ALA A 161 -32.09 -0.60 -12.39
CA ALA A 161 -31.20 -0.78 -11.24
C ALA A 161 -31.93 -1.30 -9.99
N ILE A 162 -33.27 -1.28 -9.96
CA ILE A 162 -34.09 -1.64 -8.78
C ILE A 162 -33.81 -3.06 -8.29
N GLU A 163 -33.63 -4.03 -9.18
CA GLU A 163 -33.31 -5.41 -8.76
C GLU A 163 -31.86 -5.53 -8.29
N GLN A 164 -30.97 -4.73 -8.86
CA GLN A 164 -29.53 -4.78 -8.62
C GLN A 164 -29.14 -4.15 -7.28
N VAL A 165 -29.90 -3.17 -6.76
CA VAL A 165 -29.63 -2.55 -5.44
C VAL A 165 -29.73 -3.53 -4.26
N PHE A 166 -30.39 -4.68 -4.46
CA PHE A 166 -30.44 -5.75 -3.47
C PHE A 166 -29.26 -6.71 -3.52
N VAL A 167 -28.43 -6.65 -4.57
CA VAL A 167 -27.23 -7.46 -4.72
C VAL A 167 -26.09 -6.85 -3.91
N ARG A 168 -25.33 -7.70 -3.22
CA ARG A 168 -24.20 -7.25 -2.42
C ARG A 168 -23.13 -6.63 -3.33
N HIS A 169 -22.60 -5.47 -2.94
CA HIS A 169 -21.59 -4.70 -3.68
C HIS A 169 -22.10 -3.97 -4.93
N TYR A 170 -23.41 -3.84 -5.13
CA TYR A 170 -23.93 -2.88 -6.09
C TYR A 170 -23.58 -1.46 -5.64
N ARG A 171 -22.94 -0.69 -6.54
CA ARG A 171 -22.49 0.69 -6.32
C ARG A 171 -23.06 1.57 -7.41
N ASP A 172 -23.60 2.71 -7.01
CA ASP A 172 -23.59 3.87 -7.89
C ASP A 172 -22.30 4.65 -7.62
N LEU A 173 -21.68 5.17 -8.67
CA LEU A 173 -20.36 5.84 -8.68
C LEU A 173 -20.27 7.05 -7.74
N SER A 174 -21.41 7.51 -7.21
CA SER A 174 -21.58 8.70 -6.37
C SER A 174 -21.75 8.41 -4.87
N SER A 175 -21.72 7.15 -4.40
CA SER A 175 -22.00 6.82 -2.99
C SER A 175 -20.74 6.40 -2.21
N GLU A 176 -20.49 7.03 -1.05
CA GLU A 176 -19.39 6.69 -0.13
C GLU A 176 -19.64 5.39 0.70
N GLY A 177 -20.77 4.71 0.50
CA GLY A 177 -21.16 3.53 1.26
C GLY A 177 -20.69 2.21 0.66
N ALA A 178 -20.43 1.19 1.49
CA ALA A 178 -19.95 -0.13 1.07
C ALA A 178 -20.93 -0.98 0.21
N GLY A 179 -22.10 -0.45 -0.18
CA GLY A 179 -23.13 -1.21 -0.93
C GLY A 179 -23.79 -2.36 -0.12
N ILE A 180 -23.72 -2.29 1.21
CA ILE A 180 -24.20 -3.35 2.12
C ILE A 180 -25.61 -3.07 2.65
N GLY A 181 -26.09 -1.82 2.56
CA GLY A 181 -27.27 -1.37 3.29
C GLY A 181 -28.56 -2.12 2.94
N LEU A 182 -28.94 -2.11 1.66
CA LEU A 182 -30.21 -2.68 1.22
C LEU A 182 -30.19 -4.22 1.14
N SER A 183 -29.03 -4.80 0.81
CA SER A 183 -28.83 -6.26 0.83
C SER A 183 -28.95 -6.84 2.25
N LEU A 184 -28.52 -6.09 3.29
CA LEU A 184 -28.74 -6.50 4.68
C LEU A 184 -30.23 -6.43 5.07
N VAL A 185 -30.94 -5.38 4.65
CA VAL A 185 -32.39 -5.25 4.88
C VAL A 185 -33.14 -6.43 4.26
N LYS A 186 -32.83 -6.78 3.00
CA LYS A 186 -33.40 -7.94 2.32
C LYS A 186 -33.17 -9.23 3.11
N ARG A 187 -31.94 -9.52 3.54
CA ARG A 187 -31.62 -10.72 4.32
C ARG A 187 -32.36 -10.79 5.67
N ILE A 188 -32.58 -9.65 6.32
CA ILE A 188 -33.39 -9.60 7.54
C ILE A 188 -34.84 -9.94 7.20
N CYS A 189 -35.41 -9.31 6.17
CA CYS A 189 -36.79 -9.57 5.76
C CYS A 189 -37.00 -11.04 5.38
N ASP A 190 -36.13 -11.60 4.54
CA ASP A 190 -36.18 -12.99 4.10
C ASP A 190 -36.12 -13.97 5.28
N ARG A 191 -35.30 -13.67 6.30
CA ARG A 191 -35.17 -14.52 7.50
C ARG A 191 -36.45 -14.58 8.34
N TYR A 192 -37.20 -13.48 8.41
CA TYR A 192 -38.40 -13.38 9.25
C TYR A 192 -39.70 -13.48 8.46
N GLY A 193 -39.64 -13.79 7.15
CA GLY A 193 -40.81 -13.86 6.28
C GLY A 193 -41.46 -12.51 6.01
N TRP A 194 -40.78 -11.40 6.32
CA TRP A 194 -41.30 -10.05 6.11
C TRP A 194 -41.25 -9.66 4.63
N ARG A 195 -42.26 -8.91 4.20
CA ARG A 195 -42.36 -8.49 2.80
C ARG A 195 -41.66 -7.16 2.60
N LEU A 196 -40.55 -7.17 1.86
CA LEU A 196 -39.84 -5.97 1.43
C LEU A 196 -40.36 -5.52 0.06
N ARG A 197 -40.77 -4.25 -0.05
CA ARG A 197 -41.10 -3.58 -1.31
C ARG A 197 -40.25 -2.33 -1.46
N LEU A 198 -39.78 -2.08 -2.67
CA LEU A 198 -39.09 -0.85 -3.03
C LEU A 198 -39.74 -0.32 -4.30
N GLU A 199 -40.17 0.93 -4.23
CA GLU A 199 -40.70 1.69 -5.35
C GLU A 199 -39.83 2.94 -5.48
N SER A 200 -39.30 3.18 -6.66
CA SER A 200 -38.42 4.32 -6.90
C SER A 200 -38.60 4.81 -8.32
N LYS A 201 -38.48 6.13 -8.49
CA LYS A 201 -38.46 6.79 -9.79
C LYS A 201 -37.32 7.79 -9.76
N GLU A 202 -36.56 7.82 -10.85
CA GLU A 202 -35.49 8.79 -11.04
C GLU A 202 -36.04 10.22 -10.86
N ASP A 203 -35.31 11.02 -10.09
CA ASP A 203 -35.63 12.40 -9.69
C ASP A 203 -36.95 12.61 -8.91
N GLN A 204 -37.59 11.54 -8.45
CA GLN A 204 -38.81 11.59 -7.64
C GLN A 204 -38.64 10.95 -6.25
N GLY A 205 -37.49 10.34 -6.00
CA GLY A 205 -37.15 9.71 -4.73
C GLY A 205 -37.48 8.23 -4.64
N THR A 206 -37.36 7.68 -3.43
CA THR A 206 -37.51 6.25 -3.16
C THR A 206 -38.45 6.00 -1.99
N VAL A 207 -39.29 4.98 -2.11
CA VAL A 207 -40.18 4.48 -1.06
C VAL A 207 -39.83 3.03 -0.79
N VAL A 208 -39.40 2.73 0.44
CA VAL A 208 -39.12 1.37 0.90
C VAL A 208 -40.13 1.00 1.98
N THR A 209 -40.85 -0.10 1.78
CA THR A 209 -41.86 -0.60 2.71
C THR A 209 -41.50 -2.00 3.19
N VAL A 210 -41.52 -2.20 4.50
CA VAL A 210 -41.33 -3.50 5.16
C VAL A 210 -42.62 -3.88 5.86
N GLY A 211 -43.27 -4.94 5.40
CA GLY A 211 -44.45 -5.52 6.03
C GLY A 211 -44.08 -6.62 7.01
N PHE A 212 -44.44 -6.46 8.28
CA PHE A 212 -44.30 -7.45 9.34
C PHE A 212 -45.47 -8.44 9.27
N SER A 213 -45.18 -9.73 9.38
CA SER A 213 -46.15 -10.85 9.39
C SER A 213 -46.25 -11.49 10.75
#